data_AF-A0A535DN19-F1
#
_entry.id   AF-A0A535DN19-F1
#
_cell.length_a   1.000
_cell.length_b   1.000
_cell.length_c   1.000
_cell.angle_alpha   90.00
_cell.angle_beta   90.00
_cell.angle_gamma   90.00
#
_symmetry.space_group_name_H-M   'P 1'
#
loop_
_entity.id
_entity.type
_entity.pdbx_description
1 polymer ?
#
loop_
_entity_poly.entity_id
_entity_poly.type
_entity_poly.pdbx_seq_one_letter_code
_entity_poly.pdbx_strand_id
1 'polypeptide(L)'
;MAFLRIRFWQKVLGALLCVGIVPVALVSMVSIQTTRQDLTSLGVTNILQRSTSTAGAIDAYLQSRLGDIVLVGKLPDIVRFGQNLKDPAAKAAARVALSAAAARSPEYESVAVVDPDGNITAASILTDEGTSVKFRE
;
A
#
# COMPACT_ATOMS: atom_id res chain seq x y z
N MET A 1 42.20 -44.88 -33.18
CA MET A 1 40.82 -44.36 -33.08
C MET A 1 39.86 -45.44 -33.54
N ALA A 2 39.38 -46.27 -32.61
CA ALA A 2 38.46 -47.36 -32.95
C ALA A 2 37.07 -46.77 -33.19
N PHE A 3 36.70 -46.59 -34.46
CA PHE A 3 35.34 -46.31 -34.86
C PHE A 3 34.47 -47.52 -34.48
N LEU A 4 33.61 -47.36 -33.46
CA LEU A 4 32.58 -48.35 -33.13
C LEU A 4 31.73 -48.60 -34.39
N ARG A 5 31.84 -49.80 -34.96
CA ARG A 5 30.99 -50.26 -36.06
C ARG A 5 29.58 -50.52 -35.51
N ILE A 6 28.73 -49.51 -35.56
CA ILE A 6 27.34 -49.57 -35.08
C ILE A 6 26.59 -50.67 -35.86
N ARG A 7 26.09 -51.66 -35.14
CA ARG A 7 25.38 -52.83 -35.70
C ARG A 7 23.96 -52.41 -36.12
N PHE A 8 23.41 -52.96 -37.21
CA PHE A 8 22.13 -52.54 -37.80
C PHE A 8 20.99 -52.42 -36.77
N TRP A 9 20.91 -53.36 -35.82
CA TRP A 9 19.90 -53.34 -34.76
C TRP A 9 20.02 -52.14 -33.80
N GLN A 10 21.23 -51.63 -33.55
CA GLN A 10 21.45 -50.40 -32.77
C GLN A 10 20.95 -49.15 -33.52
N LYS A 11 21.05 -49.14 -34.86
CA LYS A 11 20.50 -48.05 -35.68
C LYS A 11 18.97 -48.03 -35.62
N VAL A 12 18.34 -49.20 -35.71
CA VAL A 12 16.89 -49.35 -35.59
C VAL A 12 16.41 -48.95 -34.20
N LEU A 13 17.10 -49.41 -33.15
CA LEU A 13 16.76 -49.05 -31.76
C LEU A 13 16.90 -47.55 -31.53
N GLY A 14 17.98 -46.93 -32.03
CA GLY A 14 18.19 -45.49 -31.95
C GLY A 14 17.11 -44.68 -32.69
N ALA A 15 16.69 -45.13 -33.87
CA ALA A 15 15.61 -44.50 -34.62
C ALA A 15 14.27 -44.58 -33.87
N LEU A 16 13.95 -45.75 -33.29
CA LEU A 16 12.72 -45.95 -32.50
C LEU A 16 12.70 -45.06 -31.25
N LEU A 17 13.85 -44.94 -30.57
CA LEU A 17 14.03 -44.09 -29.40
C LEU A 17 13.93 -42.60 -29.76
N CYS A 18 14.50 -42.21 -30.90
CA CYS A 18 14.38 -40.84 -31.43
C CYS A 18 12.94 -40.49 -31.83
N VAL A 19 12.15 -41.42 -32.35
CA VAL A 19 10.76 -41.14 -32.74
C VAL A 19 9.82 -41.21 -31.53
N GLY A 20 10.07 -42.11 -30.58
CA GLY A 20 9.21 -42.27 -29.41
C GLY A 20 9.49 -41.29 -28.28
N ILE A 21 10.76 -41.16 -27.87
CA ILE A 21 11.11 -40.48 -26.62
C ILE A 21 11.42 -39.00 -26.83
N VAL A 22 12.11 -38.65 -27.92
CA VAL A 22 12.52 -37.27 -28.16
C VAL A 22 11.31 -36.32 -28.33
N PRO A 23 10.26 -36.66 -29.10
CA PRO A 23 9.10 -35.78 -29.21
C PRO A 23 8.35 -35.63 -27.88
N VAL A 24 8.23 -36.72 -27.11
CA VAL A 24 7.59 -36.68 -25.78
C VAL A 24 8.37 -35.79 -24.81
N ALA A 25 9.70 -35.91 -24.81
CA ALA A 25 10.56 -35.07 -23.98
C ALA A 25 10.47 -33.58 -24.37
N LEU A 26 10.45 -33.27 -25.67
CA LEU A 26 10.31 -31.91 -26.17
C LEU A 26 8.95 -31.30 -25.81
N VAL A 27 7.85 -32.03 -26.04
CA VAL A 27 6.50 -31.58 -25.67
C VAL A 27 6.41 -31.38 -24.15
N SER A 28 6.98 -32.29 -23.36
CA SER A 28 7.01 -32.16 -21.90
C SER A 28 7.78 -30.91 -21.46
N MET A 29 8.94 -30.65 -22.05
CA MET A 29 9.75 -29.46 -21.75
C MET A 29 9.01 -28.16 -22.08
N VAL A 30 8.43 -28.07 -23.28
CA VAL A 30 7.64 -26.90 -23.71
C VAL A 30 6.43 -26.70 -22.79
N SER A 31 5.71 -27.78 -22.48
CA SER A 31 4.51 -27.71 -21.66
C SER A 31 4.80 -27.28 -20.21
N ILE A 32 5.92 -27.72 -19.63
CA ILE A 32 6.37 -27.24 -18.31
C ILE A 32 6.69 -25.75 -18.36
N GLN A 33 7.37 -25.30 -19.43
CA GLN A 33 7.79 -23.91 -19.56
C GLN A 33 6.58 -22.97 -19.76
N THR A 34 5.61 -23.34 -20.60
CA THR A 34 4.37 -22.59 -20.77
C THR A 34 3.57 -22.54 -19.47
N THR A 35 3.44 -23.67 -18.77
CA THR A 35 2.72 -23.74 -17.49
C THR A 35 3.33 -22.81 -16.45
N ARG A 36 4.66 -22.75 -16.35
CA ARG A 36 5.36 -21.81 -15.45
C ARG A 36 5.10 -20.36 -15.84
N GLN A 37 5.11 -20.04 -17.13
CA GLN A 37 4.85 -18.70 -17.62
C GLN A 37 3.41 -18.26 -17.35
N ASP A 38 2.44 -19.15 -17.56
CA ASP A 38 1.02 -18.91 -17.29
C ASP A 38 0.77 -18.71 -15.80
N LEU A 39 1.32 -19.58 -14.95
CA LEU A 39 1.23 -19.43 -13.48
C LEU A 39 1.90 -18.13 -13.00
N THR A 40 3.02 -17.74 -13.59
CA THR A 40 3.68 -16.47 -13.27
C THR A 40 2.82 -15.28 -13.69
N SER A 41 2.25 -15.32 -14.89
CA SER A 41 1.36 -14.28 -15.42
C SER A 41 0.09 -14.12 -14.57
N LEU A 42 -0.53 -15.24 -14.18
CA LEU A 42 -1.70 -15.25 -13.29
C LEU A 42 -1.33 -14.73 -11.89
N GLY A 43 -0.17 -15.11 -11.36
CA GLY A 43 0.34 -14.62 -10.08
C GLY A 43 0.56 -13.11 -10.08
N VAL A 44 1.26 -12.59 -11.10
CA VAL A 44 1.50 -11.14 -11.27
C VAL A 44 0.18 -10.39 -11.41
N THR A 45 -0.76 -10.89 -12.22
CA THR A 45 -2.08 -10.28 -12.40
C THR A 45 -2.86 -10.24 -11.09
N ASN A 46 -2.85 -11.33 -10.31
CA ASN A 46 -3.54 -11.38 -9.03
C ASN A 46 -2.93 -10.41 -8.00
N ILE A 47 -1.60 -10.33 -7.94
CA ILE A 47 -0.89 -9.38 -7.07
C ILE A 47 -1.21 -7.95 -7.49
N LEU A 48 -1.14 -7.64 -8.78
CA LEU A 48 -1.47 -6.31 -9.31
C LEU A 48 -2.90 -5.91 -8.94
N GLN A 49 -3.88 -6.80 -9.16
CA GLN A 49 -5.28 -6.53 -8.83
C GLN A 49 -5.48 -6.30 -7.32
N ARG A 50 -4.79 -7.08 -6.48
CA ARG A 50 -4.83 -6.88 -5.02
C ARG A 50 -4.17 -5.56 -4.63
N SER A 51 -3.01 -5.26 -5.19
CA SER A 51 -2.29 -4.01 -4.94
C SER A 51 -3.09 -2.78 -5.35
N THR A 52 -3.73 -2.80 -6.53
CA THR A 52 -4.58 -1.68 -6.97
C THR A 52 -5.83 -1.54 -6.10
N SER A 53 -6.45 -2.65 -5.70
CA SER A 53 -7.58 -2.64 -4.77
C SER A 53 -7.19 -2.06 -3.40
N THR A 54 -6.05 -2.50 -2.83
CA THR A 54 -5.54 -1.98 -1.56
C THR A 54 -5.16 -0.51 -1.66
N ALA A 55 -4.48 -0.09 -2.74
CA ALA A 55 -4.17 1.31 -2.96
C ALA A 55 -5.44 2.17 -3.04
N GLY A 56 -6.45 1.71 -3.80
CA GLY A 56 -7.74 2.40 -3.88
C GLY A 56 -8.47 2.49 -2.55
N ALA A 57 -8.40 1.45 -1.71
CA ALA A 57 -8.97 1.48 -0.37
C ALA A 57 -8.24 2.48 0.55
N ILE A 58 -6.92 2.57 0.46
CA ILE A 58 -6.11 3.56 1.19
C ILE A 58 -6.45 4.97 0.70
N ASP A 59 -6.54 5.20 -0.61
CA ASP A 59 -6.89 6.51 -1.16
C ASP A 59 -8.28 6.96 -0.71
N ALA A 60 -9.28 6.07 -0.77
CA ALA A 60 -10.62 6.36 -0.28
C ALA A 60 -10.62 6.69 1.22
N TYR A 61 -9.85 5.95 2.00
CA TYR A 61 -9.67 6.21 3.43
C TYR A 61 -9.06 7.59 3.67
N LEU A 62 -7.94 7.91 3.02
CA LEU A 62 -7.26 9.21 3.15
C LEU A 62 -8.13 10.37 2.66
N GLN A 63 -8.89 10.18 1.59
CA GLN A 63 -9.80 11.19 1.07
C GLN A 63 -10.94 11.51 2.06
N SER A 64 -11.46 10.48 2.75
CA SER A 64 -12.42 10.67 3.83
C SER A 64 -11.81 11.49 4.99
N ARG A 65 -10.58 11.14 5.40
CA ARG A 65 -9.85 11.87 6.46
C ARG A 65 -9.54 13.32 6.08
N LEU A 66 -9.17 13.57 4.83
CA LEU A 66 -9.01 14.94 4.30
C LEU A 66 -10.34 15.72 4.40
N GLY A 67 -11.46 15.09 4.03
CA GLY A 67 -12.79 15.68 4.15
C GLY A 67 -13.10 16.13 5.57
N ASP A 68 -12.83 15.27 6.55
CA ASP A 68 -13.01 15.57 7.97
C ASP A 68 -12.12 16.75 8.42
N ILE A 69 -10.83 16.76 8.03
CA ILE A 69 -9.91 17.87 8.33
C ILE A 69 -10.45 19.20 7.77
N VAL A 70 -10.95 19.21 6.53
CA VAL A 70 -11.53 20.41 5.91
C VAL A 70 -12.79 20.87 6.64
N LEU A 71 -13.64 19.95 7.08
CA LEU A 71 -14.85 20.27 7.85
C LEU A 71 -14.50 20.87 9.21
N VAL A 72 -13.55 20.26 9.93
CA VAL A 72 -13.07 20.75 11.22
C VAL A 72 -12.40 22.11 11.07
N GLY A 73 -11.55 22.29 10.05
CA GLY A 73 -10.88 23.56 9.77
C GLY A 73 -11.82 24.72 9.44
N LYS A 74 -13.08 24.45 9.07
CA LYS A 74 -14.12 25.47 8.83
C LYS A 74 -14.96 25.81 10.06
N LEU A 75 -14.76 25.13 11.20
CA LEU A 75 -15.50 25.43 12.42
C LEU A 75 -15.16 26.85 12.91
N PRO A 76 -16.16 27.69 13.26
CA PRO A 76 -15.92 29.09 13.63
C PRO A 76 -14.89 29.27 14.75
N ASP A 77 -14.93 28.42 15.78
CA ASP A 77 -13.99 28.48 16.90
C ASP A 77 -12.54 28.18 16.47
N ILE A 78 -12.36 27.26 15.54
CA ILE A 78 -11.05 26.88 14.99
C ILE A 78 -10.55 27.98 14.04
N VAL A 79 -11.42 28.52 13.19
CA VAL A 79 -11.07 29.65 12.30
C VAL A 79 -10.66 30.87 13.12
N ARG A 80 -11.42 31.19 14.19
CA ARG A 80 -11.11 32.31 15.09
C ARG A 80 -9.75 32.11 15.76
N PHE A 81 -9.48 30.92 16.27
CA PHE A 81 -8.18 30.62 16.87
C PHE A 81 -7.04 30.65 15.84
N GLY A 82 -7.28 30.14 14.62
CA GLY A 82 -6.31 30.18 13.53
C GLY A 82 -5.90 31.59 13.09
N GLN A 83 -6.77 32.59 13.27
CA GLN A 83 -6.44 34.00 13.02
C GLN A 83 -5.53 34.60 14.09
N ASN A 84 -5.61 34.12 15.33
CA ASN A 84 -4.77 34.57 16.44
C ASN A 84 -4.47 33.42 17.41
N LEU A 85 -3.39 32.69 17.11
CA LEU A 85 -2.94 31.52 17.89
C LEU A 85 -2.53 31.84 19.34
N LYS A 86 -2.39 33.13 19.69
CA LYS A 86 -2.02 33.58 21.04
C LYS A 86 -3.23 33.89 21.93
N ASP A 87 -4.45 33.87 21.40
CA ASP A 87 -5.66 34.17 22.17
C ASP A 87 -6.06 32.95 23.05
N PRO A 88 -5.94 33.05 24.39
CA PRO A 88 -6.26 31.94 25.29
C PRO A 88 -7.76 31.62 25.33
N ALA A 89 -8.64 32.60 25.08
CA ALA A 89 -10.08 32.37 25.05
C ALA A 89 -10.50 31.66 23.75
N ALA A 90 -9.90 32.03 22.61
CA ALA A 90 -10.07 31.29 21.36
C ALA A 90 -9.47 29.89 21.43
N LYS A 91 -8.32 29.71 22.09
CA LYS A 91 -7.73 28.39 22.34
C LYS A 91 -8.67 27.48 23.10
N ALA A 92 -9.29 27.96 24.18
CA ALA A 92 -10.22 27.16 24.98
C ALA A 92 -11.46 26.72 24.17
N ALA A 93 -12.03 27.63 23.36
CA ALA A 93 -13.16 27.31 22.49
C ALA A 93 -12.77 26.31 21.39
N ALA A 94 -11.63 26.53 20.72
CA ALA A 94 -11.10 25.61 19.71
C ALA A 94 -10.86 24.22 20.30
N ARG A 95 -10.36 24.12 21.53
CA ARG A 95 -10.16 22.83 22.22
C ARG A 95 -11.46 22.03 22.37
N VAL A 96 -12.56 22.70 22.71
CA VAL A 96 -13.89 22.05 22.81
C VAL A 96 -14.37 21.57 21.44
N ALA A 97 -14.14 22.37 20.39
CA ALA A 97 -14.46 21.98 19.02
C ALA A 97 -13.61 20.78 18.55
N LEU A 98 -12.31 20.77 18.86
CA LEU A 98 -11.38 19.70 18.52
C LEU A 98 -11.70 18.40 19.26
N SER A 99 -12.03 18.46 20.56
CA SER A 99 -12.44 17.27 21.31
C SER A 99 -13.77 16.71 20.81
N ALA A 100 -14.72 17.56 20.44
CA ALA A 100 -15.97 17.14 19.81
C ALA A 100 -15.74 16.52 18.41
N ALA A 101 -14.77 17.04 17.65
CA ALA A 101 -14.38 16.46 16.36
C ALA A 101 -13.72 15.09 16.52
N ALA A 102 -12.78 14.94 17.47
CA ALA A 102 -12.13 13.67 17.79
C ALA A 102 -13.17 12.62 18.24
N ALA A 103 -14.19 13.02 19.00
CA ALA A 103 -15.26 12.12 19.44
C ALA A 103 -16.13 11.56 18.30
N ARG A 104 -16.07 12.12 17.08
CA ARG A 104 -16.85 11.61 15.93
C ARG A 104 -16.36 10.27 15.40
N SER A 105 -15.08 9.96 15.60
CA SER A 105 -14.52 8.69 15.14
C SER A 105 -13.45 8.20 16.13
N PRO A 106 -13.58 6.98 16.67
CA PRO A 106 -12.59 6.42 17.59
C PRO A 106 -11.25 6.10 16.90
N GLU A 107 -11.18 6.22 15.57
CA GLU A 107 -9.94 6.05 14.81
C GLU A 107 -8.99 7.24 14.95
N TYR A 108 -9.49 8.39 15.39
CA TYR A 108 -8.64 9.54 15.66
C TYR A 108 -8.00 9.39 17.04
N GLU A 109 -6.68 9.26 17.05
CA GLU A 109 -5.89 9.37 18.28
C GLU A 109 -5.93 10.80 18.81
N SER A 110 -5.70 11.80 17.95
CA SER A 110 -5.75 13.21 18.33
C SER A 110 -6.08 14.10 17.13
N VAL A 111 -6.79 15.21 17.38
CA VAL A 111 -7.10 16.25 16.40
C VAL A 111 -6.56 17.56 16.95
N ALA A 112 -5.69 18.22 16.17
CA ALA A 112 -4.92 19.35 16.66
C ALA A 112 -4.76 20.47 15.62
N VAL A 113 -4.55 21.68 16.13
CA VAL A 113 -4.14 22.86 15.37
C VAL A 113 -2.63 23.02 15.54
N VAL A 114 -1.93 23.05 14.41
CA VAL A 114 -0.48 23.15 14.33
C VAL A 114 -0.11 24.57 13.88
N ASP A 115 0.89 25.17 14.52
CA ASP A 115 1.45 26.43 14.07
C ASP A 115 2.33 26.26 12.80
N PRO A 116 2.70 27.35 12.12
CA PRO A 116 3.61 27.27 10.97
C PRO A 116 5.00 26.68 11.31
N ASP A 117 5.41 26.71 12.57
CA ASP A 117 6.67 26.17 13.05
C ASP A 117 6.61 24.66 13.35
N GLY A 118 5.42 24.05 13.21
CA GLY A 118 5.19 22.61 13.40
C GLY A 118 4.92 22.19 14.84
N ASN A 119 4.59 23.11 15.75
CA ASN A 119 4.18 22.80 17.12
C ASN A 119 2.66 22.74 17.26
N ILE A 120 2.21 21.85 18.13
CA ILE A 120 0.80 21.71 18.48
C ILE A 120 0.42 22.85 19.43
N THR A 121 -0.47 23.73 18.98
CA THR A 121 -0.92 24.90 19.77
C THR A 121 -2.21 24.66 20.52
N ALA A 122 -3.10 23.85 19.97
CA ALA A 122 -4.33 23.38 20.60
C ALA A 122 -4.64 21.97 20.12
N ALA A 123 -5.07 21.08 21.01
CA ALA A 123 -5.36 19.69 20.67
C ALA A 123 -6.60 19.15 21.41
N SER A 124 -7.21 18.11 20.86
CA SER A 124 -8.26 17.35 21.54
C SER A 124 -7.76 16.69 22.81
N ILE A 125 -6.47 16.31 22.85
CA ILE A 125 -5.79 15.74 24.01
C ILE A 125 -4.79 16.78 24.55
N LEU A 126 -4.91 17.09 25.84
CA LEU A 126 -4.10 18.14 26.47
C LEU A 126 -2.60 17.81 26.50
N THR A 127 -2.24 16.52 26.58
CA THR A 127 -0.84 16.07 26.63
C THR A 127 -0.09 16.32 25.34
N ASP A 128 -0.79 16.50 24.23
CA ASP A 128 -0.17 16.71 22.92
C ASP A 128 0.18 18.18 22.69
N GLU A 129 -0.43 19.10 23.44
CA GLU A 129 -0.16 20.53 23.33
C GLU A 129 1.29 20.86 23.70
N GLY A 130 1.97 21.62 22.84
CA GLY A 130 3.39 21.96 22.98
C GLY A 130 4.35 20.89 22.46
N THR A 131 3.86 19.74 21.99
CA THR A 131 4.68 18.78 21.25
C THR A 131 4.85 19.21 19.79
N SER A 132 5.90 18.71 19.13
CA SER A 132 6.16 19.00 17.71
C SER A 132 5.74 17.82 16.83
N VAL A 133 5.08 18.12 15.72
CA VAL A 133 4.74 17.14 14.67
C VAL A 133 5.76 17.16 13.52
N LYS A 134 6.86 17.90 13.65
CA LYS A 134 7.94 17.86 12.67
C LYS A 134 8.53 16.46 12.60
N PHE A 135 8.35 15.81 11.46
CA PHE A 135 9.03 14.56 11.14
C PHE A 135 10.50 14.86 10.86
N ARG A 136 11.36 14.70 11.88
CA ARG A 136 12.84 14.68 11.80
C ARG A 136 13.48 15.95 11.20
N GLU A 137 14.16 16.71 12.06
CA GLU A 137 15.53 17.15 11.72
C GLU A 137 16.51 16.02 12.06
#